data_AF-A0A2V2V7T0-F1
#
_entry.id   AF-A0A2V2V7T0-F1
#
_cell.length_a   1.000
_cell.length_b   1.000
_cell.length_c   1.000
_cell.angle_alpha   90.00
_cell.angle_beta   90.00
_cell.angle_gamma   90.00
#
_symmetry.space_group_name_H-M   'P 1'
#
loop_
_entity.id
_entity.type
_entity.pdbx_description
1 polymer ?
#
loop_
_entity_poly.entity_id
_entity_poly.type
_entity_poly.pdbx_seq_one_letter_code
_entity_poly.pdbx_strand_id
1 'polypeptide(L)'
;MDEEDVYWCSCRHCFLAQCVEELSAALKELDAYHSGLAQGGEPKANLAELTSAVRASPEFRERQARPSLHINICTRLVARCQEKRLAEVWEVEQDIAVGHKPFRKNLDGVRRLTRDAAMPRPVRLRLLLLLMTASSTDELTEANKQQLIREGGLTPDAHLFANLEHVTRRAGSVQ
;
A
#
# COMPACT_ATOMS: atom_id res chain seq x y z
N MET A 1 -5.43 2.70 -15.83
CA MET A 1 -6.24 1.48 -15.65
C MET A 1 -7.68 1.90 -15.57
N ASP A 2 -8.55 1.13 -16.18
CA ASP A 2 -9.98 1.40 -16.32
C ASP A 2 -10.77 0.10 -16.11
N GLU A 3 -12.09 0.18 -16.24
CA GLU A 3 -13.00 -0.94 -16.00
C GLU A 3 -12.91 -2.06 -17.05
N GLU A 4 -12.20 -1.86 -18.16
CA GLU A 4 -11.97 -2.90 -19.18
C GLU A 4 -10.82 -3.84 -18.80
N ASP A 5 -10.03 -3.48 -17.78
CA ASP A 5 -8.97 -4.30 -17.25
C ASP A 5 -9.49 -5.30 -16.21
N VAL A 6 -9.73 -6.54 -16.65
CA VAL A 6 -10.24 -7.60 -15.76
C VAL A 6 -9.35 -7.84 -14.54
N TYR A 7 -8.03 -7.70 -14.67
CA TYR A 7 -7.11 -7.89 -13.55
C TYR A 7 -7.17 -6.70 -12.58
N TRP A 8 -7.30 -5.47 -13.09
CA TRP A 8 -7.55 -4.31 -12.22
C TRP A 8 -8.85 -4.48 -11.42
N CYS A 9 -9.94 -4.82 -12.10
CA CYS A 9 -11.25 -4.98 -11.47
C CYS A 9 -11.24 -6.04 -10.38
N SER A 10 -10.56 -7.17 -10.61
CA SER A 10 -10.41 -8.23 -9.63
C SER A 10 -9.47 -7.84 -8.48
N CYS A 11 -8.35 -7.18 -8.75
CA CYS A 11 -7.31 -6.96 -7.74
C CYS A 11 -7.43 -5.64 -6.95
N ARG A 12 -8.13 -4.61 -7.45
CA ARG A 12 -8.10 -3.24 -6.87
C ARG A 12 -8.64 -3.12 -5.44
N HIS A 13 -9.39 -4.11 -4.98
CA HIS A 13 -9.96 -4.17 -3.64
C HIS A 13 -9.36 -5.29 -2.78
N CYS A 14 -8.44 -6.08 -3.33
CA CYS A 14 -7.82 -7.21 -2.66
C CYS A 14 -6.58 -6.78 -1.87
N PHE A 15 -6.20 -7.60 -0.90
CA PHE A 15 -4.94 -7.42 -0.20
C PHE A 15 -3.76 -7.66 -1.17
N LEU A 16 -2.69 -6.86 -1.05
CA LEU A 16 -1.58 -6.89 -2.01
C LEU A 16 -0.96 -8.29 -2.17
N ALA A 17 -0.85 -9.08 -1.09
CA ALA A 17 -0.32 -10.44 -1.17
C ALA A 17 -1.22 -11.35 -2.02
N GLN A 18 -2.54 -11.23 -1.86
CA GLN A 18 -3.52 -11.96 -2.67
C GLN A 18 -3.41 -11.57 -4.14
N CYS A 19 -3.25 -10.28 -4.46
CA CYS A 19 -3.05 -9.83 -5.84
C CYS A 19 -1.82 -10.48 -6.48
N VAL A 20 -0.69 -10.56 -5.75
CA VAL A 20 0.54 -11.18 -6.26
C VAL A 20 0.33 -12.67 -6.54
N GLU A 21 -0.39 -13.38 -5.67
CA GLU A 21 -0.71 -14.80 -5.84
C GLU A 21 -1.62 -15.04 -7.06
N GLU A 22 -2.73 -14.29 -7.16
CA GLU A 22 -3.70 -14.41 -8.27
C GLU A 22 -3.06 -14.10 -9.63
N LEU A 23 -2.29 -13.01 -9.71
CA LEU A 23 -1.61 -12.64 -10.97
C LEU A 23 -0.53 -13.64 -11.36
N SER A 24 0.20 -14.18 -10.38
CA SER A 24 1.18 -15.24 -10.62
C SER A 24 0.52 -16.54 -11.08
N ALA A 25 -0.65 -16.88 -10.55
CA ALA A 25 -1.45 -18.01 -11.00
C ALA A 25 -1.92 -17.81 -12.45
N ALA A 26 -2.44 -16.63 -12.79
CA ALA A 26 -2.88 -16.32 -14.15
C ALA A 26 -1.76 -16.44 -15.20
N LEU A 27 -0.54 -16.00 -14.87
CA LEU A 27 0.62 -16.21 -15.75
C LEU A 27 0.97 -17.70 -15.92
N LYS A 28 0.93 -18.48 -14.82
CA LYS A 28 1.19 -19.93 -14.86
C LYS A 28 0.13 -20.67 -15.68
N GLU A 29 -1.13 -20.28 -15.59
CA GLU A 29 -2.22 -20.86 -16.39
C GLU A 29 -2.05 -20.56 -17.87
N LEU A 30 -1.65 -19.33 -18.21
CA LEU A 30 -1.31 -18.97 -19.59
C LEU A 30 -0.17 -19.86 -20.11
N ASP A 31 0.92 -20.01 -19.34
CA ASP A 31 2.03 -20.88 -19.70
C ASP A 31 1.61 -22.37 -19.83
N ALA A 32 0.74 -22.85 -18.94
CA ALA A 32 0.27 -24.24 -18.93
C ALA A 32 -0.67 -24.55 -20.09
N TYR A 33 -1.60 -23.65 -20.43
CA TYR A 33 -2.50 -23.80 -21.58
C TYR A 33 -1.71 -24.01 -22.87
N HIS A 34 -0.67 -23.20 -23.08
CA HIS A 34 0.15 -23.28 -24.29
C HIS A 34 1.12 -24.47 -24.28
N SER A 35 1.64 -24.85 -23.11
CA SER A 35 2.43 -26.08 -22.98
C SER A 35 1.58 -27.34 -23.20
N GLY A 36 0.29 -27.32 -22.86
CA GLY A 36 -0.66 -28.40 -23.08
C GLY A 36 -1.05 -28.59 -24.56
N LEU A 37 -1.18 -27.48 -25.31
CA LEU A 37 -1.35 -27.52 -26.78
C LEU A 37 -0.18 -28.20 -27.49
N ALA A 38 1.02 -28.12 -26.91
CA ALA A 38 2.20 -28.78 -27.42
C ALA A 38 2.23 -30.30 -27.10
N GLN A 39 1.55 -30.79 -26.08
CA GLN A 39 1.64 -32.22 -25.71
C GLN A 39 0.73 -33.16 -26.54
N GLY A 40 -0.07 -32.62 -27.46
CA GLY A 40 -0.90 -33.38 -28.39
C GLY A 40 -0.14 -33.87 -29.64
N GLY A 41 0.70 -34.91 -29.50
CA GLY A 41 0.86 -35.93 -30.56
C GLY A 41 2.05 -35.92 -31.55
N GLU A 42 3.10 -35.08 -31.43
CA GLU A 42 4.21 -35.03 -32.42
C GLU A 42 5.63 -34.93 -31.76
N PRO A 43 6.74 -35.18 -32.50
CA PRO A 43 8.08 -35.44 -31.95
C PRO A 43 8.68 -34.25 -31.17
N LYS A 44 9.36 -34.56 -30.04
CA LYS A 44 9.94 -33.60 -29.07
C LYS A 44 10.84 -32.48 -29.66
N ALA A 45 11.46 -32.68 -30.82
CA ALA A 45 12.36 -31.70 -31.43
C ALA A 45 11.61 -30.49 -32.04
N ASN A 46 10.50 -30.73 -32.75
CA ASN A 46 9.67 -29.66 -33.32
C ASN A 46 8.83 -28.94 -32.24
N LEU A 47 8.66 -29.59 -31.09
CA LEU A 47 7.78 -29.13 -30.03
C LEU A 47 8.31 -27.91 -29.27
N ALA A 48 9.60 -27.90 -28.98
CA ALA A 48 10.25 -26.77 -28.32
C ALA A 48 10.23 -25.52 -29.21
N GLU A 49 10.45 -25.70 -30.51
CA GLU A 49 10.38 -24.62 -31.51
C GLU A 49 8.94 -24.10 -31.66
N LEU A 50 7.94 -24.98 -31.70
CA LEU A 50 6.52 -24.61 -31.70
C LEU A 50 6.12 -23.83 -30.44
N THR A 51 6.56 -24.28 -29.27
CA THR A 51 6.27 -23.58 -28.00
C THR A 51 6.94 -22.21 -27.97
N SER A 52 8.17 -22.10 -28.48
CA SER A 52 8.88 -20.83 -28.62
C SER A 52 8.18 -19.88 -29.60
N ALA A 53 7.70 -20.40 -30.74
CA ALA A 53 6.96 -19.62 -31.72
C ALA A 53 5.61 -19.13 -31.16
N VAL A 54 4.89 -19.97 -30.41
CA VAL A 54 3.65 -19.60 -29.72
C VAL A 54 3.89 -18.50 -28.69
N ARG A 55 4.94 -18.61 -27.86
CA ARG A 55 5.32 -17.54 -26.92
C ARG A 55 5.74 -16.25 -27.62
N ALA A 56 6.29 -16.35 -28.83
CA ALA A 56 6.64 -15.21 -29.64
C ALA A 56 5.43 -14.59 -30.38
N SER A 57 4.28 -15.26 -30.41
CA SER A 57 3.06 -14.80 -31.10
C SER A 57 2.55 -13.47 -30.53
N PRO A 58 2.05 -12.54 -31.37
CA PRO A 58 1.40 -11.33 -30.92
C PRO A 58 0.24 -11.58 -29.94
N GLU A 59 -0.58 -12.61 -30.20
CA GLU A 59 -1.72 -12.95 -29.35
C GLU A 59 -1.28 -13.38 -27.95
N PHE A 60 -0.22 -14.19 -27.84
CA PHE A 60 0.33 -14.61 -26.55
C PHE A 60 0.89 -13.41 -25.79
N ARG A 61 1.66 -12.54 -26.47
CA ARG A 61 2.23 -11.34 -25.87
C ARG A 61 1.14 -10.40 -25.36
N GLU A 62 0.05 -10.24 -26.10
CA GLU A 62 -1.08 -9.41 -25.69
C GLU A 62 -1.77 -9.97 -24.44
N ARG A 63 -2.03 -11.28 -24.40
CA ARG A 63 -2.59 -11.97 -23.22
C ARG A 63 -1.66 -11.93 -22.01
N GLN A 64 -0.34 -11.97 -22.22
CA GLN A 64 0.67 -11.89 -21.17
C GLN A 64 0.87 -10.45 -20.65
N ALA A 65 0.69 -9.43 -21.49
CA ALA A 65 1.07 -8.06 -21.20
C ALA A 65 0.33 -7.48 -19.98
N ARG A 66 -0.99 -7.69 -19.88
CA ARG A 66 -1.80 -7.15 -18.77
C ARG A 66 -1.43 -7.75 -17.40
N PRO A 67 -1.43 -9.08 -17.18
CA PRO A 67 -1.03 -9.63 -15.88
C PRO A 67 0.43 -9.29 -15.53
N SER A 68 1.32 -9.22 -16.52
CA SER A 68 2.72 -8.80 -16.31
C SER A 68 2.85 -7.34 -15.84
N LEU A 69 2.05 -6.43 -16.40
CA LEU A 69 1.98 -5.04 -15.96
C LEU A 69 1.57 -4.94 -14.49
N HIS A 70 0.51 -5.67 -14.09
CA HIS A 70 0.03 -5.65 -12.71
C HIS A 70 1.04 -6.24 -11.74
N ILE A 71 1.74 -7.32 -12.12
CA ILE A 71 2.85 -7.87 -11.31
C ILE A 71 3.94 -6.82 -11.12
N ASN A 72 4.35 -6.11 -12.17
CA ASN A 72 5.34 -5.05 -12.07
C ASN A 72 4.91 -3.96 -11.07
N ILE A 73 3.63 -3.59 -11.09
CA ILE A 73 3.06 -2.61 -10.17
C ILE A 73 3.09 -3.14 -8.73
N CYS A 74 2.65 -4.38 -8.49
CA CYS A 74 2.73 -5.02 -7.18
C CYS A 74 4.17 -5.07 -6.66
N THR A 75 5.14 -5.49 -7.48
CA THR A 75 6.56 -5.52 -7.12
C THR A 75 7.07 -4.13 -6.72
N ARG A 76 6.72 -3.09 -7.48
CA ARG A 76 7.10 -1.70 -7.16
C ARG A 76 6.44 -1.19 -5.88
N LEU A 77 5.20 -1.60 -5.60
CA LEU A 77 4.51 -1.27 -4.34
C LEU A 77 5.20 -1.93 -3.14
N VAL A 78 5.53 -3.23 -3.22
CA VAL A 78 6.25 -3.95 -2.17
C VAL A 78 7.61 -3.31 -1.90
N ALA A 79 8.38 -3.04 -2.95
CA ALA A 79 9.69 -2.37 -2.82
C ALA A 79 9.53 -1.01 -2.12
N ARG A 80 8.55 -0.19 -2.53
CA ARG A 80 8.29 1.11 -1.91
C ARG A 80 7.86 1.01 -0.44
N CYS A 81 7.09 -0.03 -0.08
CA CYS A 81 6.72 -0.28 1.32
C CYS A 81 7.96 -0.58 2.18
N GLN A 82 8.90 -1.37 1.65
CA GLN A 82 10.14 -1.71 2.31
C GLN A 82 11.08 -0.49 2.42
N GLU A 83 11.34 0.19 1.30
CA GLU A 83 12.19 1.39 1.22
C GLU A 83 11.75 2.47 2.21
N LYS A 84 10.44 2.67 2.36
CA LYS A 84 9.87 3.69 3.23
C LYS A 84 9.53 3.20 4.63
N ARG A 85 9.87 1.95 4.97
CA ARG A 85 9.59 1.34 6.29
C ARG A 85 8.11 1.46 6.68
N LEU A 86 7.19 1.30 5.71
CA LEU A 86 5.77 1.53 5.93
C LEU A 86 5.12 0.51 6.87
N ALA A 87 5.74 -0.64 7.12
CA ALA A 87 5.26 -1.61 8.09
C ALA A 87 5.24 -1.04 9.53
N GLU A 88 6.30 -0.31 9.92
CA GLU A 88 6.37 0.34 11.24
C GLU A 88 5.33 1.45 11.39
N VAL A 89 5.04 2.13 10.28
CA VAL A 89 4.07 3.22 10.20
C VAL A 89 2.65 2.67 10.28
N TRP A 90 2.36 1.62 9.51
CA TRP A 90 1.07 0.91 9.53
C TRP A 90 0.70 0.54 10.96
N GLU A 91 1.61 -0.10 11.70
CA GLU A 91 1.28 -0.64 13.03
C GLU A 91 0.80 0.49 13.95
N VAL A 92 1.55 1.59 14.00
CA VAL A 92 1.19 2.77 14.81
C VAL A 92 -0.12 3.39 14.34
N GLU A 93 -0.35 3.48 13.03
CA GLU A 93 -1.59 4.06 12.49
C GLU A 93 -2.81 3.23 12.81
N GLN A 94 -2.71 1.91 12.68
CA GLN A 94 -3.80 1.01 13.05
C GLN A 94 -4.05 1.08 14.55
N ASP A 95 -3.00 1.01 15.38
CA ASP A 95 -3.15 1.08 16.83
C ASP A 95 -3.88 2.35 17.30
N ILE A 96 -3.63 3.48 16.64
CA ILE A 96 -4.33 4.73 16.90
C ILE A 96 -5.77 4.68 16.35
N ALA A 97 -5.94 4.30 15.08
CA ALA A 97 -7.23 4.35 14.40
C ALA A 97 -8.28 3.43 15.03
N VAL A 98 -7.87 2.24 15.49
CA VAL A 98 -8.77 1.29 16.17
C VAL A 98 -8.77 1.42 17.69
N GLY A 99 -7.95 2.30 18.27
CA GLY A 99 -7.82 2.45 19.72
C GLY A 99 -7.27 1.21 20.42
N HIS A 100 -6.45 0.40 19.73
CA HIS A 100 -5.98 -0.90 20.23
C HIS A 100 -4.95 -0.77 21.36
N LYS A 101 -4.10 0.26 21.32
CA LYS A 101 -3.08 0.51 22.36
C LYS A 101 -3.40 1.77 23.17
N PRO A 102 -2.99 1.83 24.46
CA PRO A 102 -3.15 3.04 25.27
C PRO A 102 -2.45 4.25 24.67
N PHE A 103 -2.99 5.45 24.92
CA PHE A 103 -2.46 6.72 24.40
C PHE A 103 -0.93 6.87 24.56
N ARG A 104 -0.36 6.54 25.72
CA ARG A 104 1.09 6.64 25.95
C ARG A 104 1.92 5.80 24.97
N LYS A 105 1.46 4.58 24.66
CA LYS A 105 2.15 3.69 23.71
C LYS A 105 2.07 4.24 22.28
N ASN A 106 0.91 4.79 21.91
CA ASN A 106 0.72 5.44 20.61
C ASN A 106 1.60 6.70 20.49
N LEU A 107 1.64 7.53 21.53
CA LEU A 107 2.48 8.73 21.60
C LEU A 107 3.97 8.39 21.44
N ASP A 108 4.46 7.34 22.12
CA ASP A 108 5.84 6.88 22.01
C ASP A 108 6.15 6.40 20.58
N GLY A 109 5.23 5.66 19.97
CA GLY A 109 5.32 5.21 18.57
C GLY A 109 5.44 6.38 17.60
N VAL A 110 4.53 7.34 17.71
CA VAL A 110 4.49 8.54 16.87
C VAL A 110 5.74 9.40 17.07
N ARG A 111 6.17 9.64 18.32
CA ARG A 111 7.40 10.41 18.60
C ARG A 111 8.64 9.78 17.97
N ARG A 112 8.78 8.45 18.08
CA ARG A 112 9.91 7.73 17.49
C ARG A 112 9.96 7.93 15.97
N LEU A 113 8.83 7.75 15.27
CA LEU A 113 8.76 7.84 13.81
C LEU A 113 8.82 9.28 13.29
N THR A 114 8.33 10.26 14.06
CA THR A 114 8.31 11.68 13.64
C THR A 114 9.65 12.40 13.82
N ARG A 115 10.47 11.96 14.78
CA ARG A 115 11.84 12.46 14.98
C ARG A 115 12.85 11.83 14.04
N ASP A 116 12.50 10.74 13.38
CA ASP A 116 13.35 10.09 12.39
C ASP A 116 13.40 10.92 11.09
N ALA A 117 14.58 11.46 10.77
CA ALA A 117 14.80 12.28 9.58
C ALA A 117 14.67 11.48 8.27
N ALA A 118 14.89 10.16 8.30
CA ALA A 118 14.68 9.29 7.14
C ALA A 118 13.19 9.07 6.85
N MET A 119 12.31 9.29 7.83
CA MET A 119 10.88 9.13 7.65
C MET A 119 10.33 10.24 6.74
N PRO A 120 9.62 9.90 5.64
CA PRO A 120 9.09 10.89 4.71
C PRO A 120 8.21 11.92 5.42
N ARG A 121 8.38 13.21 5.10
CA ARG A 121 7.59 14.30 5.70
C ARG A 121 6.07 14.04 5.66
N PRO A 122 5.46 13.55 4.55
CA PRO A 122 4.03 13.25 4.52
C PRO A 122 3.60 12.18 5.53
N VAL A 123 4.47 11.20 5.83
CA VAL A 123 4.20 10.16 6.83
C VAL A 123 4.21 10.76 8.23
N ARG A 124 5.23 11.56 8.56
CA ARG A 124 5.33 12.22 9.86
C ARG A 124 4.14 13.15 10.13
N LEU A 125 3.73 13.91 9.11
CA LEU A 125 2.55 14.77 9.18
C LEU A 125 1.27 13.96 9.44
N ARG A 126 1.04 12.89 8.68
CA ARG A 126 -0.14 12.03 8.83
C ARG A 126 -0.21 11.37 10.21
N LEU A 127 0.91 10.89 10.74
CA LEU A 127 0.98 10.30 12.09
C LEU A 127 0.60 11.31 13.19
N LEU A 128 1.12 12.54 13.13
CA LEU A 128 0.76 13.57 14.10
C LEU A 128 -0.70 13.99 13.98
N LEU A 129 -1.22 14.17 12.75
CA LEU A 129 -2.61 14.50 12.53
C LEU A 129 -3.53 13.41 13.11
N LEU A 130 -3.24 12.14 12.81
CA LEU A 130 -4.01 11.00 13.32
C LEU A 130 -4.00 10.94 14.85
N LEU A 131 -2.84 11.09 15.48
CA LEU A 131 -2.71 11.11 16.93
C LEU A 131 -3.55 12.24 17.53
N MET A 132 -3.44 13.46 17.00
CA MET A 132 -4.17 14.62 17.53
C MET A 132 -5.68 14.47 17.38
N THR A 133 -6.16 13.83 16.30
CA THR A 133 -7.59 13.56 16.13
C THR A 133 -8.12 12.49 17.05
N ALA A 134 -7.28 11.52 17.43
CA ALA A 134 -7.67 10.42 18.30
C ALA A 134 -7.48 10.72 19.79
N SER A 135 -6.89 11.87 20.15
CA SER A 135 -6.56 12.23 21.53
C SER A 135 -7.55 13.24 22.10
N SER A 136 -7.89 13.10 23.38
CA SER A 136 -8.59 14.14 24.14
C SER A 136 -7.66 15.30 24.53
N THR A 137 -8.24 16.43 24.92
CA THR A 137 -7.48 17.59 25.43
C THR A 137 -6.73 17.28 26.72
N ASP A 138 -7.23 16.35 27.52
CA ASP A 138 -6.63 15.93 28.80
C ASP A 138 -5.40 15.04 28.56
N GLU A 139 -5.44 14.20 27.53
CA GLU A 139 -4.31 13.37 27.13
C GLU A 139 -3.22 14.18 26.41
N LEU A 140 -3.63 15.16 25.59
CA LEU A 140 -2.73 15.94 24.76
C LEU A 140 -3.06 17.44 24.79
N THR A 141 -2.43 18.14 25.74
CA THR A 141 -2.54 19.60 25.87
C THR A 141 -2.00 20.35 24.65
N GLU A 142 -2.47 21.58 24.44
CA GLU A 142 -1.98 22.44 23.34
C GLU A 142 -0.46 22.66 23.37
N ALA A 143 0.12 22.84 24.57
CA ALA A 143 1.57 22.96 24.72
C ALA A 143 2.31 21.71 24.21
N ASN A 144 1.78 20.52 24.51
CA ASN A 144 2.33 19.25 24.03
C ASN A 144 2.16 19.11 22.51
N LYS A 145 1.01 19.50 21.94
CA LYS A 145 0.80 19.50 20.48
C LYS A 145 1.83 20.38 19.78
N GLN A 146 2.02 21.61 20.25
CA GLN A 146 2.99 22.53 19.68
C GLN A 146 4.43 22.01 19.79
N GLN A 147 4.76 21.34 20.90
CA GLN A 147 6.07 20.70 21.06
C GLN A 147 6.27 19.56 20.04
N LEU A 148 5.27 18.68 19.85
CA LEU A 148 5.34 17.59 18.87
C LEU A 148 5.50 18.10 17.43
N ILE A 149 4.79 19.18 17.06
CA ILE A 149 4.90 19.80 15.73
C ILE A 149 6.33 20.31 15.50
N ARG A 150 6.93 20.97 16.50
CA ARG A 150 8.32 21.46 16.42
C ARG A 150 9.31 20.31 16.32
N GLU A 151 9.21 19.31 17.19
CA GLU A 151 10.09 18.14 17.21
C GLU A 151 10.02 17.33 15.90
N GLY A 152 8.85 17.28 15.26
CA GLY A 152 8.66 16.65 13.97
C GLY A 152 9.17 17.48 12.78
N GLY A 153 9.61 18.73 12.99
CA GLY A 153 9.99 19.65 11.89
C GLY A 153 8.81 20.08 11.02
N LEU A 154 7.60 20.09 11.59
CA LEU A 154 6.32 20.31 10.90
C LEU A 154 5.71 21.68 11.22
N THR A 155 6.49 22.60 11.78
CA THR A 155 6.05 23.99 12.04
C THR A 155 5.43 24.68 10.81
N PRO A 156 5.95 24.53 9.57
CA PRO A 156 5.29 25.09 8.38
C PRO A 156 3.86 24.56 8.15
N ASP A 157 3.55 23.36 8.67
CA ASP A 157 2.27 22.67 8.51
C ASP A 157 1.33 22.92 9.71
N ALA A 158 1.68 23.81 10.65
CA ALA A 158 0.88 24.08 11.86
C ALA A 158 -0.60 24.39 11.56
N HIS A 159 -0.86 25.08 10.46
CA HIS A 159 -2.20 25.42 9.99
C HIS A 159 -3.06 24.20 9.66
N LEU A 160 -2.47 23.08 9.21
CA LEU A 160 -3.20 21.85 8.90
C LEU A 160 -3.79 21.21 10.15
N PHE A 161 -3.10 21.30 11.29
CA PHE A 161 -3.59 20.79 12.57
C PHE A 161 -4.78 21.59 13.06
N ALA A 162 -4.72 22.93 12.98
CA ALA A 162 -5.85 23.80 13.32
C ALA A 162 -7.06 23.53 12.41
N ASN A 163 -6.83 23.43 11.09
CA ASN A 163 -7.90 23.10 10.13
C ASN A 163 -8.56 21.76 10.44
N LEU A 164 -7.76 20.74 10.75
CA LEU A 164 -8.28 19.42 11.07
C LEU A 164 -9.12 19.44 12.35
N GLU A 165 -8.68 20.17 13.38
CA GLU A 165 -9.44 20.35 14.62
C GLU A 165 -10.81 21.01 14.37
N HIS A 166 -10.87 22.01 13.47
CA HIS A 166 -12.14 22.62 13.07
C HIS A 166 -13.09 21.64 12.38
N VAL A 167 -12.55 20.72 11.56
CA VAL A 167 -13.36 19.70 10.87
C VAL A 167 -13.84 18.63 11.83
N THR A 168 -12.97 18.12 12.71
CA THR A 168 -13.32 17.02 13.63
C THR A 168 -14.23 17.46 14.77
N ARG A 169 -14.11 18.71 15.25
CA ARG A 169 -15.02 19.25 16.27
C ARG A 169 -16.48 19.32 15.80
N ARG A 170 -16.72 19.49 14.50
CA ARG A 170 -18.07 19.46 13.91
C ARG A 170 -18.66 18.05 13.81
N ALA A 171 -17.82 17.02 13.76
CA ALA A 171 -18.25 15.62 13.71
C ALA A 171 -18.54 15.03 15.10
N GLY A 172 -18.02 15.64 16.17
CA GLY A 172 -18.14 15.18 17.56
C GLY A 172 -19.43 15.58 18.30
N SER A 173 -20.51 15.94 17.60
CA SER A 173 -21.83 16.18 18.21
C SER A 173 -22.86 15.19 17.68
N VAL A 174 -22.68 13.92 18.03
CA VAL A 174 -23.79 12.97 18.06
C VAL A 174 -23.99 12.63 19.53
N GLN A 175 -25.02 13.24 20.12
CA GLN A 175 -25.56 12.88 21.43
C GLN A 175 -26.23 11.50 21.36
#